data_AF-A0A7R9ZAE8-F1
#
_entry.id   AF-A0A7R9ZAE8-F1
#
_cell.length_a   1.000
_cell.length_b   1.000
_cell.length_c   1.000
_cell.angle_alpha   90.00
_cell.angle_beta   90.00
_cell.angle_gamma   90.00
#
_symmetry.space_group_name_H-M   'P 1'
#
loop_
_entity.id
_entity.type
_entity.pdbx_description
1 polymer ?
#
loop_
_entity_poly.entity_id
_entity_poly.type
_entity_poly.pdbx_seq_one_letter_code
_entity_poly.pdbx_strand_id
1 'polypeptide(L)'
;EILDSLNNQDDEEEEESESSSEEEESSDEEPEPPKKKARRSTGGGLSAVKEISDDLSKFLGKGKQMARTEVVKSLWDYIKEHDLQNPKDKREILLDKRMRKVFGTDKFTMFTMNKYVGAHIHPFTPVDLTKNTTTPKKTTPRGKKGQAGKKKQGTQTPWRLSKTLSKVVGKDILPRPQVTQALWVYIKEHGLQNPDDRREILCDDALKAVMGGESKVTMFSMNKYVTPHMIAKCDKSEYV
;
A
#
# COMPACT_ATOMS: atom_id res chain seq x y z
N GLU A 1 45.83 -67.56 -6.68
CA GLU A 1 45.65 -67.98 -5.27
C GLU A 1 46.20 -66.87 -4.39
N ILE A 2 45.61 -66.40 -3.30
CA ILE A 2 44.36 -66.68 -2.56
C ILE A 2 44.48 -65.72 -1.34
N LEU A 3 43.37 -65.07 -0.95
CA LEU A 3 43.08 -64.50 0.39
C LEU A 3 43.92 -63.28 0.85
N ASP A 4 43.40 -62.28 1.57
CA ASP A 4 42.35 -62.22 2.59
C ASP A 4 41.71 -60.80 2.58
N SER A 5 40.38 -60.64 2.49
CA SER A 5 39.40 -60.58 3.60
C SER A 5 39.29 -59.26 4.36
N LEU A 6 38.08 -58.68 4.28
CA LEU A 6 37.36 -57.84 5.27
C LEU A 6 37.87 -56.39 5.44
N ASN A 7 37.05 -55.34 5.47
CA ASN A 7 35.75 -55.24 6.14
C ASN A 7 34.96 -53.98 5.72
N ASN A 8 33.62 -54.12 5.79
CA ASN A 8 32.54 -53.12 5.96
C ASN A 8 32.12 -52.25 4.77
N GLN A 9 31.03 -52.61 4.07
CA GLN A 9 29.59 -52.54 4.41
C GLN A 9 29.01 -51.12 4.29
N ASP A 10 28.22 -50.79 3.26
CA ASP A 10 26.84 -51.26 2.92
C ASP A 10 25.80 -50.33 3.61
N ASP A 11 24.68 -49.91 3.03
CA ASP A 11 24.11 -50.02 1.70
C ASP A 11 22.80 -49.18 1.69
N GLU A 12 22.12 -49.21 0.54
CA GLU A 12 20.67 -49.03 0.30
C GLU A 12 20.20 -47.67 -0.27
N GLU A 13 20.32 -47.61 -1.61
CA GLU A 13 19.43 -46.90 -2.52
C GLU A 13 18.48 -47.90 -3.23
N GLU A 14 17.24 -47.44 -3.43
CA GLU A 14 16.31 -47.70 -4.55
C GLU A 14 15.75 -49.11 -4.81
N GLU A 15 14.45 -49.15 -5.18
CA GLU A 15 13.91 -49.82 -6.37
C GLU A 15 12.42 -49.47 -6.53
N GLU A 16 12.03 -49.11 -7.76
CA GLU A 16 10.71 -48.66 -8.20
C GLU A 16 9.85 -49.80 -8.80
N SER A 17 8.56 -49.49 -9.05
CA SER A 17 7.73 -49.99 -10.17
C SER A 17 7.17 -51.43 -10.05
N GLU A 18 6.03 -51.86 -10.59
CA GLU A 18 4.86 -51.29 -11.27
C GLU A 18 3.84 -52.46 -11.45
N SER A 19 2.58 -52.13 -11.76
CA SER A 19 1.72 -52.80 -12.77
C SER A 19 0.57 -53.76 -12.40
N SER A 20 -0.53 -53.54 -13.18
CA SER A 20 -1.62 -54.44 -13.64
C SER A 20 -2.94 -54.41 -12.84
N SER A 21 -4.01 -53.71 -13.30
CA SER A 21 -5.02 -54.08 -14.34
C SER A 21 -5.88 -55.29 -13.89
N GLU A 22 -7.22 -55.33 -13.85
CA GLU A 22 -8.27 -54.81 -14.74
C GLU A 22 -9.68 -55.01 -14.07
N GLU A 23 -10.65 -54.16 -14.46
CA GLU A 23 -12.08 -54.38 -14.77
C GLU A 23 -13.06 -55.05 -13.77
N GLU A 24 -14.21 -54.40 -13.52
CA GLU A 24 -15.58 -54.86 -13.89
C GLU A 24 -16.69 -54.16 -13.06
N GLU A 25 -17.83 -54.02 -13.72
CA GLU A 25 -18.97 -53.10 -13.55
C GLU A 25 -20.03 -53.59 -12.53
N SER A 26 -20.72 -52.67 -11.82
CA SER A 26 -22.05 -52.96 -11.22
C SER A 26 -22.78 -51.69 -10.77
N SER A 27 -23.91 -51.42 -11.43
CA SER A 27 -24.97 -50.47 -11.11
C SER A 27 -25.49 -50.55 -9.65
N ASP A 28 -25.92 -49.43 -9.06
CA ASP A 28 -27.30 -49.14 -8.61
C ASP A 28 -27.37 -47.91 -7.66
N GLU A 29 -28.27 -46.99 -7.99
CA GLU A 29 -29.00 -46.00 -7.16
C GLU A 29 -28.29 -44.98 -6.22
N GLU A 30 -28.69 -43.71 -6.39
CA GLU A 30 -28.34 -42.49 -5.65
C GLU A 30 -28.77 -42.49 -4.16
N PRO A 31 -28.05 -41.76 -3.28
CA PRO A 31 -28.72 -40.56 -2.73
C PRO A 31 -27.80 -39.33 -2.59
N GLU A 32 -28.29 -38.16 -3.03
CA GLU A 32 -27.60 -36.87 -2.95
C GLU A 32 -27.05 -36.54 -1.54
N PRO A 33 -25.77 -36.13 -1.39
CA PRO A 33 -25.25 -35.66 -0.10
C PRO A 33 -25.72 -34.22 0.22
N PRO A 34 -26.04 -33.93 1.49
CA PRO A 34 -26.78 -32.74 1.88
C PRO A 34 -25.97 -31.45 1.65
N LYS A 35 -26.64 -30.45 1.06
CA LYS A 35 -26.15 -29.07 0.85
C LYS A 35 -25.52 -28.50 2.13
N LYS A 36 -24.19 -28.51 2.19
CA LYS A 36 -23.43 -27.84 3.27
C LYS A 36 -23.66 -26.33 3.15
N LYS A 37 -24.47 -25.79 4.07
CA LYS A 37 -24.62 -24.35 4.30
C LYS A 37 -23.23 -23.74 4.45
N ALA A 38 -22.86 -22.90 3.49
CA ALA A 38 -21.59 -22.19 3.51
C ALA A 38 -21.42 -21.49 4.85
N ARG A 39 -20.34 -21.84 5.55
CA ARG A 39 -19.92 -21.25 6.82
C ARG A 39 -19.86 -19.74 6.59
N ARG A 40 -20.64 -18.98 7.37
CA ARG A 40 -20.55 -17.52 7.40
C ARG A 40 -19.14 -17.18 7.88
N SER A 41 -18.24 -16.95 6.93
CA SER A 41 -16.94 -16.36 7.20
C SER A 41 -17.20 -14.94 7.66
N THR A 42 -17.03 -14.70 8.95
CA THR A 42 -16.83 -13.38 9.53
C THR A 42 -15.46 -12.87 9.05
N GLY A 43 -15.33 -12.60 7.76
CA GLY A 43 -14.14 -12.06 7.09
C GLY A 43 -14.50 -10.70 6.51
N GLY A 44 -14.21 -9.65 7.27
CA GLY A 44 -14.63 -8.28 6.96
C GLY A 44 -14.10 -7.75 5.62
N GLY A 45 -14.96 -7.00 4.91
CA GLY A 45 -14.67 -5.97 3.91
C GLY A 45 -13.75 -6.31 2.73
N LEU A 46 -12.48 -6.59 3.00
CA LEU A 46 -11.41 -6.77 2.01
C LEU A 46 -11.18 -8.23 1.61
N SER A 47 -11.37 -9.17 2.54
CA SER A 47 -11.23 -10.61 2.27
C SER A 47 -12.53 -11.25 1.78
N ALA A 48 -13.59 -10.46 1.65
CA ALA A 48 -14.86 -10.91 1.09
C ALA A 48 -14.68 -11.24 -0.39
N VAL A 49 -14.96 -12.49 -0.75
CA VAL A 49 -15.06 -12.93 -2.14
C VAL A 49 -16.25 -12.22 -2.77
N LYS A 50 -16.00 -11.53 -3.88
CA LYS A 50 -16.98 -10.70 -4.57
C LYS A 50 -16.91 -10.95 -6.06
N GLU A 51 -18.01 -10.65 -6.73
CA GLU A 51 -18.05 -10.68 -8.19
C GLU A 51 -17.11 -9.63 -8.78
N ILE A 52 -16.33 -10.05 -9.79
CA ILE A 52 -15.43 -9.19 -10.55
C ILE A 52 -15.93 -9.02 -11.98
N SER A 53 -15.63 -7.88 -12.60
CA SER A 53 -16.06 -7.59 -13.99
C SER A 53 -15.51 -8.62 -14.98
N ASP A 54 -16.23 -8.87 -16.07
CA ASP A 54 -15.81 -9.81 -17.12
C ASP A 54 -14.43 -9.49 -17.72
N ASP A 55 -14.08 -8.22 -17.91
CA ASP A 55 -12.77 -7.83 -18.47
C ASP A 55 -11.62 -8.19 -17.53
N LEU A 56 -11.79 -7.91 -16.23
CA LEU A 56 -10.82 -8.28 -15.22
C LEU A 56 -10.75 -9.81 -15.04
N SER A 57 -11.88 -10.51 -15.11
CA SER A 57 -11.92 -11.97 -15.06
C SER A 57 -11.17 -12.60 -16.23
N LYS A 58 -11.40 -12.13 -17.47
CA LYS A 58 -10.69 -12.58 -18.67
C LYS A 58 -9.19 -12.29 -18.60
N PHE A 59 -8.80 -11.14 -18.05
CA PHE A 59 -7.40 -10.79 -17.88
C PHE A 59 -6.68 -11.71 -16.90
N LEU A 60 -7.32 -12.02 -15.76
CA LEU A 60 -6.73 -12.85 -14.70
C LEU A 60 -6.85 -14.36 -14.97
N GLY A 61 -7.87 -14.80 -15.70
CA GLY A 61 -8.14 -16.23 -15.96
C GLY A 61 -8.62 -17.01 -14.73
N LYS A 62 -9.03 -16.33 -13.64
CA LYS A 62 -9.35 -16.95 -12.33
C LYS A 62 -10.85 -17.00 -12.00
N GLY A 63 -11.71 -16.96 -13.00
CA GLY A 63 -13.17 -16.97 -12.83
C GLY A 63 -13.76 -15.61 -12.46
N LYS A 64 -15.07 -15.57 -12.14
CA LYS A 64 -15.84 -14.32 -11.93
C LYS A 64 -15.96 -13.88 -10.47
N GLN A 65 -15.39 -14.62 -9.52
CA GLN A 65 -15.49 -14.29 -8.09
C GLN A 65 -14.13 -14.35 -7.44
N MET A 66 -13.70 -13.26 -6.80
CA MET A 66 -12.41 -13.21 -6.13
C MET A 66 -12.40 -12.16 -5.02
N ALA A 67 -11.56 -12.36 -3.99
CA ALA A 67 -11.38 -11.33 -2.96
C ALA A 67 -10.57 -10.14 -3.51
N ARG A 68 -10.82 -8.93 -3.00
CA ARG A 68 -10.10 -7.73 -3.46
C ARG A 68 -8.59 -7.86 -3.26
N THR A 69 -8.18 -8.49 -2.17
CA THR A 69 -6.77 -8.75 -1.86
C THR A 69 -6.11 -9.66 -2.88
N GLU A 70 -6.81 -10.70 -3.33
CA GLU A 70 -6.34 -11.65 -4.35
C GLU A 70 -6.26 -11.02 -5.75
N VAL A 71 -7.19 -10.10 -6.07
CA VAL A 71 -7.12 -9.28 -7.31
C VAL A 71 -5.85 -8.45 -7.29
N VAL A 72 -5.64 -7.69 -6.23
CA VAL A 72 -4.46 -6.83 -6.08
C VAL A 72 -3.17 -7.64 -6.11
N LYS A 73 -3.15 -8.81 -5.44
CA LYS A 73 -1.99 -9.72 -5.47
C LYS A 73 -1.69 -10.21 -6.89
N SER A 74 -2.69 -10.72 -7.60
CA SER A 74 -2.51 -11.23 -8.96
C SER A 74 -2.07 -10.13 -9.94
N LEU A 75 -2.56 -8.89 -9.76
CA LEU A 75 -2.08 -7.74 -10.54
C LEU A 75 -0.61 -7.42 -10.23
N TRP A 76 -0.19 -7.47 -8.96
CA TRP A 76 1.22 -7.25 -8.59
C TRP A 76 2.14 -8.33 -9.13
N ASP A 77 1.70 -9.59 -9.15
CA ASP A 77 2.47 -10.70 -9.72
C ASP A 77 2.71 -10.42 -11.21
N TYR A 78 1.66 -10.07 -11.97
CA TYR A 78 1.78 -9.65 -13.37
C TYR A 78 2.68 -8.43 -13.58
N ILE A 79 2.53 -7.39 -12.76
CA ILE A 79 3.34 -6.16 -12.85
C ILE A 79 4.83 -6.47 -12.68
N LYS A 80 5.18 -7.41 -11.80
CA LYS A 80 6.58 -7.80 -11.56
C LYS A 80 7.09 -8.73 -12.66
N GLU A 81 6.28 -9.68 -13.11
CA GLU A 81 6.63 -10.62 -14.19
C GLU A 81 6.92 -9.90 -15.52
N HIS A 82 6.22 -8.78 -15.76
CA HIS A 82 6.36 -7.98 -16.98
C HIS A 82 7.18 -6.69 -16.79
N ASP A 83 7.86 -6.51 -15.66
CA ASP A 83 8.69 -5.34 -15.34
C ASP A 83 8.00 -3.97 -15.60
N LEU A 84 6.71 -3.88 -15.25
CA LEU A 84 5.88 -2.71 -15.56
C LEU A 84 6.06 -1.54 -14.58
N GLN A 85 6.96 -1.65 -13.60
CA GLN A 85 7.27 -0.51 -12.71
C GLN A 85 8.17 0.48 -13.42
N ASN A 86 7.86 1.77 -13.31
CA ASN A 86 8.68 2.82 -13.88
C ASN A 86 10.08 2.81 -13.20
N PRO A 87 11.18 2.67 -13.95
CA PRO A 87 12.53 2.62 -13.37
C PRO A 87 12.96 3.96 -12.75
N LYS A 88 12.38 5.08 -13.18
CA LYS A 88 12.68 6.42 -12.64
C LYS A 88 11.86 6.75 -11.39
N ASP A 89 10.61 6.30 -11.34
CA ASP A 89 9.75 6.39 -10.15
C ASP A 89 9.01 5.07 -9.93
N LYS A 90 9.53 4.22 -9.05
CA LYS A 90 8.93 2.91 -8.72
C LYS A 90 7.52 2.99 -8.13
N ARG A 91 7.03 4.20 -7.82
CA ARG A 91 5.64 4.42 -7.39
C ARG A 91 4.68 4.42 -8.55
N GLU A 92 5.16 4.65 -9.78
CA GLU A 92 4.38 4.57 -11.00
C GLU A 92 4.53 3.19 -11.66
N ILE A 93 3.40 2.68 -12.13
CA ILE A 93 3.29 1.44 -12.89
C ILE A 93 2.80 1.83 -14.28
N LEU A 94 3.56 1.50 -15.32
CA LEU A 94 3.24 1.78 -16.72
C LEU A 94 2.45 0.59 -17.27
N LEU A 95 1.18 0.78 -17.57
CA LEU A 95 0.31 -0.31 -17.99
C LEU A 95 0.65 -0.71 -19.41
N ASP A 96 0.77 -2.01 -19.65
CA ASP A 96 0.90 -2.58 -20.99
C ASP A 96 -0.43 -2.57 -21.75
N LYS A 97 -0.42 -2.99 -23.02
CA LYS A 97 -1.63 -3.00 -23.86
C LYS A 97 -2.78 -3.80 -23.24
N ARG A 98 -2.48 -4.90 -22.52
CA ARG A 98 -3.48 -5.78 -21.91
C ARG A 98 -4.14 -5.13 -20.70
N MET A 99 -3.34 -4.58 -19.78
CA MET A 99 -3.85 -3.87 -18.61
C MET A 99 -4.58 -2.59 -19.02
N ARG A 100 -4.09 -1.84 -20.01
CA ARG A 100 -4.77 -0.65 -20.54
C ARG A 100 -6.16 -0.97 -21.08
N LYS A 101 -6.37 -2.14 -21.69
CA LYS A 101 -7.68 -2.57 -22.17
C LYS A 101 -8.68 -2.80 -21.03
N VAL A 102 -8.22 -3.29 -19.87
CA VAL A 102 -9.07 -3.53 -18.70
C VAL A 102 -9.40 -2.22 -17.98
N PHE A 103 -8.39 -1.39 -17.74
CA PHE A 103 -8.51 -0.25 -16.82
C PHE A 103 -8.63 1.12 -17.50
N GLY A 104 -8.37 1.21 -18.81
CA GLY A 104 -8.55 2.44 -19.59
C GLY A 104 -7.61 3.59 -19.22
N THR A 105 -6.44 3.33 -18.62
CA THR A 105 -5.44 4.35 -18.26
C THR A 105 -4.03 3.87 -18.57
N ASP A 106 -3.13 4.79 -18.91
CA ASP A 106 -1.75 4.47 -19.28
C ASP A 106 -0.86 4.10 -18.09
N LYS A 107 -1.20 4.61 -16.89
CA LYS A 107 -0.40 4.39 -15.69
C LYS A 107 -1.22 4.32 -14.41
N PHE A 108 -0.68 3.59 -13.44
CA PHE A 108 -1.15 3.53 -12.06
C PHE A 108 -0.08 4.04 -11.10
N THR A 109 -0.53 4.31 -9.88
CA THR A 109 0.27 4.24 -8.67
C THR A 109 -0.34 3.20 -7.75
N MET A 110 0.36 2.75 -6.71
CA MET A 110 -0.21 1.82 -5.72
C MET A 110 -1.58 2.30 -5.17
N PHE A 111 -1.73 3.61 -4.93
CA PHE A 111 -2.98 4.17 -4.40
C PHE A 111 -4.10 4.21 -5.44
N THR A 112 -3.78 4.59 -6.68
CA THR A 112 -4.79 4.69 -7.73
C THR A 112 -5.18 3.31 -8.24
N MET A 113 -4.26 2.32 -8.28
CA MET A 113 -4.58 0.94 -8.63
C MET A 113 -5.72 0.40 -7.76
N ASN A 114 -5.66 0.59 -6.44
CA ASN A 114 -6.75 0.19 -5.56
C ASN A 114 -8.06 0.88 -5.92
N LYS A 115 -8.05 2.15 -6.30
CA LYS A 115 -9.25 2.87 -6.77
C LYS A 115 -9.83 2.21 -8.04
N TYR A 116 -9.00 1.93 -9.05
CA TYR A 116 -9.42 1.30 -10.30
C TYR A 116 -9.94 -0.13 -10.10
N VAL A 117 -9.27 -0.93 -9.26
CA VAL A 117 -9.77 -2.26 -8.87
C VAL A 117 -11.18 -2.19 -8.27
N GLY A 118 -11.50 -1.12 -7.53
CA GLY A 118 -12.85 -0.90 -7.00
C GLY A 118 -13.95 -0.71 -8.05
N ALA A 119 -13.59 -0.33 -9.29
CA ALA A 119 -14.55 -0.25 -10.40
C ALA A 119 -14.91 -1.63 -10.96
N HIS A 120 -14.03 -2.61 -10.77
CA HIS A 120 -14.15 -3.97 -11.28
C HIS A 120 -14.55 -4.99 -10.21
N ILE A 121 -14.95 -4.56 -9.01
CA ILE A 121 -15.40 -5.43 -7.91
C ILE A 121 -16.76 -4.95 -7.39
N HIS A 122 -17.71 -5.86 -7.21
CA HIS A 122 -19.06 -5.53 -6.76
C HIS A 122 -19.10 -4.87 -5.35
N PRO A 123 -19.89 -3.79 -5.15
CA PRO A 123 -20.67 -3.07 -6.16
C PRO A 123 -19.75 -2.24 -7.06
N PHE A 124 -19.91 -2.38 -8.38
CA PHE A 124 -19.07 -1.72 -9.36
C PHE A 124 -19.18 -0.21 -9.20
N THR A 125 -18.13 0.41 -8.65
CA THR A 125 -18.10 1.86 -8.44
C THR A 125 -17.56 2.54 -9.69
N PRO A 126 -18.34 3.36 -10.41
CA PRO A 126 -17.83 4.05 -11.58
C PRO A 126 -16.72 5.02 -11.16
N VAL A 127 -15.55 4.88 -11.77
CA VAL A 127 -14.39 5.74 -11.54
C VAL A 127 -14.19 6.61 -12.78
N ASP A 128 -14.25 7.93 -12.63
CA ASP A 128 -13.87 8.86 -13.70
C ASP A 128 -12.36 8.74 -13.97
N LEU A 129 -12.03 8.28 -15.19
CA LEU A 129 -10.70 7.92 -15.67
C LEU A 129 -9.89 9.14 -16.15
N THR A 130 -10.53 10.31 -16.32
CA THR A 130 -9.90 11.51 -16.91
C THR A 130 -9.30 12.46 -15.87
N LYS A 131 -9.60 12.24 -14.59
CA LYS A 131 -9.19 13.11 -13.49
C LYS A 131 -8.36 12.34 -12.49
N ASN A 132 -7.04 12.43 -12.64
CA ASN A 132 -6.08 12.07 -11.60
C ASN A 132 -6.04 13.12 -10.46
N THR A 133 -7.20 13.71 -10.16
CA THR A 133 -7.42 14.57 -9.01
C THR A 133 -8.18 13.76 -7.97
N THR A 134 -7.73 13.86 -6.73
CA THR A 134 -8.49 13.52 -5.54
C THR A 134 -9.91 14.02 -5.74
N THR A 135 -10.87 13.14 -6.02
CA THR A 135 -12.27 13.53 -6.05
C THR A 135 -12.57 14.11 -4.67
N PRO A 136 -12.97 15.39 -4.57
CA PRO A 136 -13.38 15.92 -3.29
C PRO A 136 -14.59 15.09 -2.90
N LYS A 137 -14.46 14.33 -1.80
CA LYS A 137 -15.61 13.71 -1.16
C LYS A 137 -16.65 14.82 -1.02
N LYS A 138 -17.79 14.68 -1.70
CA LYS A 138 -18.91 15.62 -1.61
C LYS A 138 -19.24 15.74 -0.13
N THR A 139 -18.73 16.81 0.49
CA THR A 139 -19.04 17.15 1.86
C THR A 139 -20.49 17.58 1.83
N THR A 140 -21.35 16.79 2.46
CA THR A 140 -22.64 17.32 2.88
C THR A 140 -22.39 18.64 3.61
N PRO A 141 -23.18 19.70 3.36
CA PRO A 141 -22.97 20.98 4.01
C PRO A 141 -23.18 20.78 5.51
N ARG A 142 -22.07 20.66 6.24
CA ARG A 142 -22.08 20.63 7.70
C ARG A 142 -22.45 22.05 8.12
N GLY A 143 -23.66 22.21 8.63
CA GLY A 143 -24.23 23.48 9.04
C GLY A 143 -23.25 24.31 9.87
N LYS A 144 -23.32 25.63 9.68
CA LYS A 144 -22.58 26.64 10.45
C LYS A 144 -22.66 26.32 11.96
N LYS A 145 -21.56 25.84 12.51
CA LYS A 145 -21.17 26.04 13.91
C LYS A 145 -19.87 26.86 13.81
N GLY A 146 -19.90 28.16 14.06
CA GLY A 146 -19.95 28.72 15.40
C GLY A 146 -18.50 28.92 15.84
N GLN A 147 -18.06 30.19 15.86
CA GLN A 147 -16.87 30.78 16.49
C GLN A 147 -15.55 29.97 16.45
N ALA A 148 -14.48 30.56 15.93
CA ALA A 148 -13.13 29.98 15.93
C ALA A 148 -12.67 29.59 17.35
N GLY A 149 -13.00 28.36 17.76
CA GLY A 149 -12.51 27.78 19.00
C GLY A 149 -11.01 27.59 18.87
N LYS A 150 -10.25 28.06 19.88
CA LYS A 150 -8.83 27.72 20.09
C LYS A 150 -8.62 26.26 19.69
N LYS A 151 -7.75 26.01 18.69
CA LYS A 151 -7.34 24.65 18.30
C LYS A 151 -6.96 23.93 19.60
N LYS A 152 -7.71 22.90 19.99
CA LYS A 152 -7.46 22.14 21.23
C LYS A 152 -5.98 21.75 21.23
N GLN A 153 -5.22 22.23 22.22
CA GLN A 153 -3.82 21.85 22.41
C GLN A 153 -3.75 20.32 22.46
N GLY A 154 -2.96 19.76 21.56
CA GLY A 154 -2.93 18.32 21.32
C GLY A 154 -2.50 17.57 22.58
N THR A 155 -3.12 16.43 22.83
CA THR A 155 -2.81 15.51 23.94
C THR A 155 -1.37 14.94 23.89
N GLN A 156 -0.57 15.33 22.90
CA GLN A 156 0.77 14.81 22.65
C GLN A 156 1.82 15.59 23.45
N THR A 157 2.82 14.88 23.97
CA THR A 157 3.96 15.46 24.70
C THR A 157 4.67 16.51 23.85
N PRO A 158 4.85 17.76 24.34
CA PRO A 158 5.67 18.77 23.70
C PRO A 158 7.14 18.35 23.67
N TRP A 159 7.87 18.82 22.65
CA TRP A 159 9.29 18.56 22.50
C TRP A 159 10.04 19.88 22.38
N ARG A 160 11.18 19.96 23.05
CA ARG A 160 12.19 20.99 22.81
C ARG A 160 12.86 20.73 21.47
N LEU A 161 12.80 21.71 20.59
CA LEU A 161 13.35 21.63 19.25
C LEU A 161 14.82 22.06 19.25
N SER A 162 15.59 21.52 18.32
CA SER A 162 16.95 21.99 18.07
C SER A 162 16.95 23.42 17.52
N LYS A 163 18.05 24.15 17.73
CA LYS A 163 18.20 25.53 17.24
C LYS A 163 17.96 25.66 15.74
N THR A 164 18.33 24.66 14.93
CA THR A 164 18.11 24.70 13.47
C THR A 164 16.62 24.60 13.13
N LEU A 165 15.91 23.66 13.75
CA LEU A 165 14.47 23.50 13.56
C LEU A 165 13.67 24.68 14.14
N SER A 166 14.06 25.20 15.31
CA SER A 166 13.45 26.40 15.91
C SER A 166 13.57 27.62 15.00
N LYS A 167 14.68 27.78 14.27
CA LYS A 167 14.86 28.90 13.33
C LYS A 167 13.86 28.89 12.18
N VAL A 168 13.52 27.70 11.68
CA VAL A 168 12.54 27.53 10.59
C VAL A 168 11.11 27.68 11.11
N VAL A 169 10.83 27.13 12.30
CA VAL A 169 9.48 27.02 12.86
C VAL A 169 9.09 28.25 13.72
N GLY A 170 10.07 29.02 14.17
CA GLY A 170 9.89 30.20 15.02
C GLY A 170 9.50 29.89 16.47
N LYS A 171 9.58 28.61 16.90
CA LYS A 171 9.20 28.17 18.25
C LYS A 171 10.16 27.10 18.75
N ASP A 172 10.50 27.17 20.04
CA ASP A 172 11.44 26.25 20.67
C ASP A 172 10.80 25.00 21.25
N ILE A 173 9.51 25.03 21.56
CA ILE A 173 8.80 23.91 22.18
C ILE A 173 7.49 23.69 21.42
N LEU A 174 7.35 22.51 20.82
CA LEU A 174 6.14 22.14 20.09
C LEU A 174 5.85 20.63 20.20
N PRO A 175 4.56 20.23 20.30
CA PRO A 175 4.16 18.86 20.05
C PRO A 175 4.46 18.44 18.62
N ARG A 176 4.84 17.17 18.41
CA ARG A 176 5.22 16.63 17.08
C ARG A 176 4.25 17.00 15.94
N PRO A 177 2.91 16.89 16.09
CA PRO A 177 1.99 17.26 15.02
C PRO A 177 2.07 18.74 14.63
N GLN A 178 2.39 19.62 15.59
CA GLN A 178 2.50 21.05 15.36
C GLN A 178 3.82 21.42 14.70
N VAL A 179 4.91 20.71 15.00
CA VAL A 179 6.18 20.85 14.26
C VAL A 179 5.94 20.60 12.78
N THR A 180 5.32 19.46 12.45
CA THR A 180 5.00 19.12 11.05
C THR A 180 4.08 20.17 10.42
N GLN A 181 3.07 20.67 11.15
CA GLN A 181 2.18 21.71 10.63
C GLN A 181 2.93 23.03 10.38
N ALA A 182 3.82 23.43 11.27
CA ALA A 182 4.60 24.66 11.13
C ALA A 182 5.60 24.57 9.96
N LEU A 183 6.25 23.42 9.78
CA LEU A 183 7.08 23.15 8.60
C LEU A 183 6.26 23.27 7.31
N TRP A 184 5.02 22.75 7.28
CA TRP A 184 4.14 22.90 6.12
C TRP A 184 3.70 24.34 5.86
N VAL A 185 3.56 25.17 6.90
CA VAL A 185 3.32 26.61 6.75
C VAL A 185 4.52 27.24 6.06
N TYR A 186 5.72 27.03 6.61
CA TYR A 186 6.98 27.51 6.02
C TYR A 186 7.16 27.09 4.56
N ILE A 187 7.00 25.78 4.26
CA ILE A 187 7.14 25.23 2.90
C ILE A 187 6.20 25.92 1.91
N LYS A 188 4.96 26.22 2.32
CA LYS A 188 3.97 26.87 1.45
C LYS A 188 4.23 28.35 1.28
N GLU A 189 4.58 29.04 2.37
CA GLU A 189 4.90 30.48 2.35
C GLU A 189 6.13 30.76 1.48
N HIS A 190 7.11 29.87 1.49
CA HIS A 190 8.34 29.99 0.70
C HIS A 190 8.25 29.33 -0.69
N GLY A 191 7.09 28.78 -1.07
CA GLY A 191 6.92 28.15 -2.39
C GLY A 191 7.81 26.94 -2.66
N LEU A 192 8.22 26.22 -1.60
CA LEU A 192 9.21 25.14 -1.67
C LEU A 192 8.62 23.81 -2.13
N GLN A 193 7.33 23.73 -2.46
CA GLN A 193 6.74 22.52 -3.03
C GLN A 193 7.11 22.42 -4.51
N ASN A 194 7.67 21.28 -4.92
CA ASN A 194 8.04 21.08 -6.32
C ASN A 194 6.78 21.20 -7.22
N PRO A 195 6.77 22.08 -8.24
CA PRO A 195 5.62 22.29 -9.12
C PRO A 195 5.33 21.07 -10.01
N ASP A 196 6.35 20.29 -10.37
CA ASP A 196 6.25 19.13 -11.25
C ASP A 196 5.80 17.87 -10.48
N ASP A 197 6.34 17.66 -9.27
CA ASP A 197 5.89 16.63 -8.34
C ASP A 197 5.64 17.21 -6.94
N ARG A 198 4.37 17.52 -6.65
CA ARG A 198 3.96 18.09 -5.34
C ARG A 198 4.24 17.19 -4.13
N ARG A 199 4.71 15.96 -4.33
CA ARG A 199 5.17 15.08 -3.24
C ARG A 199 6.58 15.43 -2.78
N GLU A 200 7.34 16.12 -3.61
CA GLU A 200 8.66 16.63 -3.31
C GLU A 200 8.61 18.06 -2.79
N ILE A 201 9.54 18.34 -1.89
CA ILE A 201 9.81 19.62 -1.28
C ILE A 201 11.24 19.96 -1.65
N LEU A 202 11.43 21.06 -2.36
CA LEU A 202 12.73 21.62 -2.71
C LEU A 202 13.24 22.42 -1.51
N CYS A 203 14.22 21.90 -0.80
CA CYS A 203 14.71 22.54 0.41
C CYS A 203 15.52 23.80 0.07
N ASP A 204 15.17 24.92 0.68
CA ASP A 204 16.06 26.07 0.78
C ASP A 204 17.17 25.81 1.81
N ASP A 205 18.11 26.73 1.98
CA ASP A 205 19.27 26.50 2.84
C ASP A 205 18.89 26.34 4.32
N ALA A 206 17.82 27.01 4.76
CA ALA A 206 17.29 26.86 6.11
C ALA A 206 16.66 25.48 6.33
N LEU A 207 15.85 25.00 5.37
CA LEU A 207 15.22 23.69 5.45
C LEU A 207 16.24 22.57 5.25
N LYS A 208 17.25 22.72 4.38
CA LYS A 208 18.36 21.78 4.23
C LYS A 208 19.07 21.54 5.56
N ALA A 209 19.29 22.58 6.36
CA ALA A 209 19.92 22.45 7.68
C ALA A 209 19.09 21.60 8.68
N VAL A 210 17.79 21.46 8.45
CA VAL A 210 16.88 20.58 9.21
C VAL A 210 16.72 19.21 8.54
N MET A 211 16.88 19.13 7.22
CA MET A 211 16.69 17.91 6.43
C MET A 211 17.99 17.11 6.22
N GLY A 212 19.00 17.30 7.06
CA GLY A 212 20.28 16.59 6.95
C GLY A 212 21.09 16.96 5.69
N GLY A 213 20.88 18.16 5.14
CA GLY A 213 21.56 18.65 3.94
C GLY A 213 20.88 18.29 2.62
N GLU A 214 19.78 17.53 2.65
CA GLU A 214 19.07 17.10 1.45
C GLU A 214 18.46 18.27 0.68
N SER A 215 18.82 18.41 -0.60
CA SER A 215 18.25 19.43 -1.49
C SER A 215 16.78 19.20 -1.82
N LYS A 216 16.32 17.94 -1.75
CA LYS A 216 14.93 17.56 -1.97
C LYS A 216 14.51 16.51 -0.96
N VAL A 217 13.33 16.68 -0.38
CA VAL A 217 12.71 15.68 0.50
C VAL A 217 11.28 15.42 0.10
N THR A 218 10.73 14.29 0.50
CA THR A 218 9.29 14.02 0.43
C THR A 218 8.69 14.15 1.82
N MET A 219 7.37 14.25 1.94
CA MET A 219 6.70 14.25 3.26
C MET A 219 7.14 13.09 4.17
N PHE A 220 7.37 11.90 3.60
CA PHE A 220 7.79 10.73 4.37
C PHE A 220 9.24 10.84 4.84
N SER A 221 10.16 11.28 3.97
CA SER A 221 11.56 11.47 4.37
C SER A 221 11.74 12.68 5.28
N MET A 222 10.95 13.75 5.12
CA MET A 222 10.92 14.90 6.03
C MET A 222 10.71 14.46 7.48
N ASN A 223 9.73 13.60 7.75
CA ASN A 223 9.47 13.10 9.11
C ASN A 223 10.63 12.28 9.71
N LYS A 224 11.44 11.63 8.86
CA LYS A 224 12.67 10.94 9.28
C LYS A 224 13.69 11.96 9.79
N TYR A 225 13.94 13.02 9.03
CA TYR A 225 14.94 14.04 9.40
C TYR A 225 14.50 14.96 10.55
N VAL A 226 13.19 15.19 10.72
CA VAL A 226 12.68 16.00 11.84
C VAL A 226 12.90 15.33 13.21
N THR A 227 12.96 14.00 13.27
CA THR A 227 13.03 13.26 14.54
C THR A 227 14.30 13.58 15.36
N PRO A 228 15.51 13.59 14.77
CA PRO A 228 16.73 14.07 15.45
C PRO A 228 16.66 15.49 16.01
N HIS A 229 15.82 16.35 15.44
CA HIS A 229 15.66 17.73 15.87
C HIS A 229 14.67 17.92 17.02
N MET A 230 14.09 16.83 17.54
CA MET A 230 13.24 16.79 18.72
C MET A 230 14.06 16.29 19.92
N ILE A 231 14.76 17.21 20.59
CA ILE A 231 15.86 16.90 21.50
C ILE A 231 15.37 16.27 22.82
N ALA A 232 14.37 16.88 23.45
CA ALA A 232 13.89 16.46 24.76
C ALA A 232 12.38 16.58 24.85
N LYS A 233 11.74 15.65 25.56
CA LYS A 233 10.34 15.77 25.95
C LYS A 233 10.23 16.82 27.04
N CYS A 234 9.27 17.72 26.92
CA CYS A 234 8.98 18.76 27.91
C CYS A 234 7.64 18.51 28.58
N ASP A 235 7.47 19.07 29.78
CA ASP A 235 6.16 19.11 30.40
C ASP A 235 5.21 20.05 29.63
N LYS A 236 3.90 19.81 29.75
CA LYS A 236 2.90 20.68 29.11
C LYS A 236 2.94 22.11 29.64
N SER A 237 3.38 22.33 30.88
CA SER A 237 3.53 23.67 31.47
C SER A 237 4.62 24.51 30.81
N GLU A 238 5.62 23.91 30.17
CA GLU A 238 6.64 24.64 29.38
C GLU A 238 6.13 25.03 27.99
N TYR A 239 5.00 24.46 27.56
CA TYR A 239 4.38 24.68 26.27
C TYR A 239 3.18 25.64 26.44
N VAL A 240 3.49 26.94 26.52
CA VAL A 240 2.50 28.03 26.67
C VAL A 240 2.50 28.92 25.44
#